data_AF-A0A0A0CSF0-F1
#
_entry.id   AF-A0A0A0CSF0-F1
#
_cell.length_a   1.000
_cell.length_b   1.000
_cell.length_c   1.000
_cell.angle_alpha   90.00
_cell.angle_beta   90.00
_cell.angle_gamma   90.00
#
_symmetry.space_group_name_H-M   'P 1'
#
loop_
_entity.id
_entity.type
_entity.pdbx_description
1 polymer ?
#
loop_
_entity_poly.entity_id
_entity_poly.type
_entity_poly.pdbx_seq_one_letter_code
_entity_poly.pdbx_strand_id
1 'polypeptide(L)'
;MKNIGFHGGHTVYEHGPASDVVVFFQCITTYAEYVQSEYDFSLLTDRLYRRYLKQDELKPAEELMSIVEYLFSKIQSNTVDWQKMGGDTELTNLDFKQPTLNLVFMDYFRRFIDAKESAKSFLDTFKIYQPVKIVISDLPWFIDDKNRPLEQYDALDPDDPPFWLR
;
A
#
# COMPACT_ATOMS: atom_id res chain seq x y z
N MET A 1 1.96 9.55 -13.70
CA MET A 1 2.83 8.96 -12.66
C MET A 1 2.17 7.72 -12.14
N LYS A 2 2.96 6.75 -11.67
CA LYS A 2 2.43 5.48 -11.20
C LYS A 2 1.96 5.62 -9.76
N ASN A 3 0.71 5.26 -9.50
CA ASN A 3 0.25 5.10 -8.15
C ASN A 3 0.74 3.76 -7.59
N ILE A 4 0.96 3.75 -6.29
CA ILE A 4 1.50 2.64 -5.52
C ILE A 4 0.48 2.26 -4.46
N GLY A 5 0.33 0.96 -4.20
CA GLY A 5 -0.63 0.43 -3.23
C GLY A 5 -0.09 -0.78 -2.48
N PHE A 6 -0.72 -1.10 -1.35
CA PHE A 6 -0.56 -2.41 -0.71
C PHE A 6 -1.46 -3.43 -1.40
N HIS A 7 -0.86 -4.50 -1.90
CA HIS A 7 -1.57 -5.67 -2.39
C HIS A 7 -1.67 -6.70 -1.27
N GLY A 8 -2.86 -7.26 -1.08
CA GLY A 8 -3.08 -8.40 -0.23
C GLY A 8 -4.28 -9.19 -0.72
N GLY A 9 -4.13 -10.52 -0.79
CA GLY A 9 -5.14 -11.38 -1.39
C GLY A 9 -5.49 -10.92 -2.80
N HIS A 10 -6.77 -10.61 -3.02
CA HIS A 10 -7.33 -10.26 -4.32
C HIS A 10 -7.44 -8.74 -4.57
N THR A 11 -6.86 -7.91 -3.70
CA THR A 11 -7.10 -6.46 -3.72
C THR A 11 -5.81 -5.66 -3.60
N VAL A 12 -5.74 -4.58 -4.39
CA VAL A 12 -4.75 -3.52 -4.25
C VAL A 12 -5.40 -2.32 -3.59
N TYR A 13 -4.82 -1.87 -2.48
CA TYR A 13 -5.21 -0.68 -1.73
C TYR A 13 -4.24 0.44 -2.07
N GLU A 14 -4.61 1.29 -3.02
CA GLU A 14 -3.79 2.42 -3.48
C GLU A 14 -3.47 3.40 -2.35
N HIS A 15 -2.26 3.97 -2.33
CA HIS A 15 -1.83 5.03 -1.43
C HIS A 15 -1.60 6.37 -2.12
N GLY A 16 -1.10 6.35 -3.35
CA GLY A 16 -0.77 7.56 -4.12
C GLY A 16 0.55 7.41 -4.87
N PRO A 17 1.20 8.51 -5.25
CA PRO A 17 2.48 8.47 -5.95
C PRO A 17 3.57 7.78 -5.13
N ALA A 18 4.62 7.33 -5.82
CA ALA A 18 5.74 6.65 -5.19
C ALA A 18 6.46 7.49 -4.11
N SER A 19 6.48 8.81 -4.27
CA SER A 19 7.02 9.77 -3.29
C SER A 19 6.34 9.63 -1.93
N ASP A 20 5.01 9.51 -1.89
CA ASP A 20 4.25 9.40 -0.64
C ASP A 20 4.61 8.12 0.13
N VAL A 21 4.77 7.00 -0.60
CA VAL A 21 5.15 5.72 0.00
C VAL A 21 6.59 5.79 0.51
N VAL A 22 7.50 6.40 -0.23
CA VAL A 22 8.88 6.63 0.22
C VAL A 22 8.89 7.44 1.52
N VAL A 23 8.15 8.54 1.58
CA VAL A 23 8.05 9.41 2.76
C VAL A 23 7.55 8.65 3.98
N PHE A 24 6.53 7.81 3.83
CA PHE A 24 6.03 6.97 4.92
C PHE A 24 7.14 6.08 5.52
N PHE A 25 7.84 5.31 4.68
CA PHE A 25 8.90 4.41 5.16
C PHE A 25 10.16 5.14 5.62
N GLN A 26 10.46 6.31 5.07
CA GLN A 26 11.56 7.15 5.55
C GLN A 26 11.26 7.75 6.92
N CYS A 27 10.00 8.13 7.19
CA CYS A 27 9.55 8.50 8.52
C CYS A 27 9.66 7.32 9.50
N ILE A 28 9.26 6.10 9.10
CA ILE A 28 9.46 4.91 9.96
C ILE A 28 10.93 4.76 10.29
N THR A 29 11.81 4.77 9.28
CA THR A 29 13.25 4.59 9.48
C THR A 29 13.82 5.66 10.43
N THR A 30 13.45 6.92 10.23
CA THR A 30 13.96 8.05 11.02
C THR A 30 13.48 8.01 12.47
N TYR A 31 12.20 7.73 12.69
CA TYR A 31 11.60 7.86 14.02
C TYR A 31 11.56 6.54 14.80
N ALA A 32 11.78 5.40 14.14
CA ALA A 32 11.93 4.11 14.80
C ALA A 32 13.27 3.95 15.52
N GLU A 33 14.32 4.69 15.14
CA GLU A 33 15.63 4.68 15.80
C GLU A 33 15.52 4.92 17.32
N TYR A 34 14.55 5.75 17.75
CA TYR A 34 14.33 6.08 19.16
C TYR A 34 13.89 4.89 20.03
N VAL A 35 13.35 3.83 19.43
CA VAL A 35 12.87 2.63 20.15
C VAL A 35 13.39 1.32 19.54
N GLN A 36 14.37 1.40 18.64
CA GLN A 36 14.88 0.25 17.89
C GLN A 36 15.49 -0.83 18.79
N SER A 37 15.99 -0.48 19.98
CA SER A 37 16.50 -1.46 20.95
C SER A 37 15.42 -2.43 21.45
N GLU A 38 14.14 -2.07 21.33
CA GLU A 38 13.00 -2.87 21.79
C GLU A 38 12.31 -3.64 20.65
N TYR A 39 12.45 -3.18 19.40
CA TYR A 39 11.71 -3.72 18.26
C TYR A 39 12.57 -3.76 16.98
N ASP A 40 12.45 -4.84 16.22
CA ASP A 40 13.07 -4.96 14.89
C ASP A 40 12.16 -4.42 13.79
N PHE A 41 12.39 -3.16 13.40
CA PHE A 41 11.62 -2.52 12.33
C PHE A 41 12.02 -2.98 10.92
N SER A 42 13.01 -3.86 10.75
CA SER A 42 13.38 -4.39 9.43
C SER A 42 12.23 -5.14 8.77
N LEU A 43 11.28 -5.63 9.55
CA LEU A 43 10.04 -6.22 9.03
C LEU A 43 9.17 -5.21 8.26
N LEU A 44 9.21 -3.93 8.62
CA LEU A 44 8.53 -2.87 7.87
C LEU A 44 9.45 -2.27 6.81
N THR A 45 10.69 -1.91 7.18
CA THR A 45 11.60 -1.10 6.33
C THR A 45 12.41 -1.89 5.32
N ASP A 46 12.52 -3.23 5.46
CA ASP A 46 13.05 -4.13 4.43
C ASP A 46 11.96 -5.07 3.91
N ARG A 47 11.33 -5.87 4.78
CA ARG A 47 10.41 -6.94 4.34
C ARG A 47 9.18 -6.37 3.65
N LEU A 48 8.38 -5.54 4.31
CA LEU A 48 7.20 -4.92 3.68
C LEU A 48 7.60 -3.93 2.57
N TYR A 49 8.56 -3.05 2.83
CA TYR A 49 8.93 -1.97 1.90
C TYR A 49 9.56 -2.46 0.59
N ARG A 50 10.52 -3.40 0.66
CA ARG A 50 11.32 -3.82 -0.50
C ARG A 50 10.92 -5.19 -1.04
N ARG A 51 10.27 -6.03 -0.23
CA ARG A 51 9.99 -7.43 -0.53
C ARG A 51 8.49 -7.70 -0.40
N TYR A 52 8.14 -8.62 0.49
CA TYR A 52 6.80 -9.01 0.84
C TYR A 52 6.82 -9.63 2.24
N LEU A 53 5.67 -9.64 2.91
CA LEU A 53 5.47 -10.34 4.17
C LEU A 53 5.07 -11.79 3.91
N LYS A 54 5.68 -12.71 4.65
CA LYS A 54 5.22 -14.10 4.76
C LYS A 54 3.99 -14.17 5.66
N GLN A 55 3.31 -15.32 5.64
CA GLN A 55 2.12 -15.54 6.45
C GLN A 55 2.39 -15.38 7.95
N ASP A 56 3.46 -15.99 8.45
CA ASP A 56 3.91 -15.92 9.85
C ASP A 56 4.43 -14.53 10.25
N GLU A 57 4.82 -13.73 9.27
CA GLU A 57 5.27 -12.34 9.45
C GLU A 57 4.10 -11.33 9.54
N LEU A 58 2.86 -11.72 9.21
CA LEU A 58 1.72 -10.78 9.18
C LEU A 58 1.35 -10.23 10.56
N LYS A 59 1.32 -11.08 11.59
CA LYS A 59 0.95 -10.69 12.95
C LYS A 59 2.04 -9.79 13.57
N PRO A 60 3.34 -10.16 13.53
CA PRO A 60 4.40 -9.26 13.99
C PRO A 60 4.43 -7.92 13.24
N ALA A 61 4.18 -7.93 11.93
CA ALA A 61 4.13 -6.69 11.14
C ALA A 61 2.97 -5.77 11.56
N GLU A 62 1.80 -6.34 11.87
CA GLU A 62 0.66 -5.59 12.44
C GLU A 62 1.00 -4.94 13.78
N GLU A 63 1.64 -5.70 14.68
CA GLU A 63 2.05 -5.18 15.98
C GLU A 63 3.05 -4.02 15.83
N LEU A 64 4.04 -4.15 14.94
CA LEU A 64 4.96 -3.06 14.61
C LEU A 64 4.24 -1.87 13.99
N MET A 65 3.24 -2.10 13.13
CA MET A 65 2.49 -1.04 12.48
C MET A 65 1.67 -0.23 13.50
N SER A 66 1.09 -0.89 14.52
CA SER A 66 0.45 -0.23 15.66
C SER A 66 1.44 0.56 16.52
N ILE A 67 2.67 0.05 16.71
CA ILE A 67 3.73 0.78 17.42
C ILE A 67 4.13 2.03 16.63
N VAL A 68 4.33 1.93 15.32
CA VAL A 68 4.61 3.07 14.44
C VAL A 68 3.50 4.11 14.53
N GLU A 69 2.24 3.69 14.44
CA GLU A 69 1.09 4.60 14.55
C GLU A 69 1.10 5.36 15.88
N TYR A 70 1.36 4.64 16.99
CA TYR A 70 1.47 5.25 18.31
C TYR A 70 2.66 6.22 18.41
N LEU A 71 3.83 5.87 17.88
CA LEU A 71 4.99 6.77 17.84
C LEU A 71 4.66 8.03 17.04
N PHE A 72 4.06 7.86 15.86
CA PHE A 72 3.69 8.94 14.96
C PHE A 72 2.62 9.87 15.57
N SER A 73 1.80 9.38 16.50
CA SER A 73 0.84 10.21 17.25
C SER A 73 1.50 11.25 18.16
N LYS A 74 2.78 11.08 18.48
CA LYS A 74 3.55 11.98 19.35
C LYS A 74 4.41 12.97 18.55
N ILE A 75 4.50 12.81 17.23
CA ILE A 75 5.37 13.62 16.39
C ILE A 75 4.51 14.64 15.64
N GLN A 76 4.76 15.92 15.91
CA GLN A 76 4.09 17.00 15.21
C GLN A 76 4.58 17.07 13.75
N SER A 77 3.65 17.07 12.81
CA SER A 77 3.92 17.09 11.36
C SER A 77 4.73 18.31 10.91
N ASN A 78 4.53 19.46 11.56
CA ASN A 78 5.21 20.72 11.25
C ASN A 78 6.71 20.72 11.61
N THR A 79 7.18 19.71 12.35
CA THR A 79 8.60 19.52 12.68
C THR A 79 9.33 18.65 11.66
N VAL A 80 8.60 18.05 10.70
CA VAL A 80 9.15 17.14 9.71
C VAL A 80 9.60 17.90 8.47
N ASP A 81 10.86 17.68 8.08
CA ASP A 81 11.40 18.16 6.82
C ASP A 81 10.96 17.21 5.68
N TRP A 82 9.78 17.48 5.10
CA TRP A 82 9.17 16.65 4.08
C TRP A 82 10.04 16.46 2.83
N GLN A 83 10.78 17.50 2.45
CA GLN A 83 11.69 17.43 1.30
C GLN A 83 12.84 16.48 1.59
N LYS A 84 13.43 16.54 2.80
CA LYS A 84 14.46 15.59 3.23
C LYS A 84 13.93 14.16 3.36
N MET A 85 12.64 13.98 3.66
CA MET A 85 11.99 12.66 3.68
C MET A 85 11.68 12.10 2.29
N GLY A 86 11.98 12.84 1.21
CA GLY A 86 11.71 12.43 -0.16
C GLY A 86 10.30 12.79 -0.66
N GLY A 87 9.62 13.71 0.02
CA GLY A 87 8.28 14.15 -0.31
C GLY A 87 8.25 15.14 -1.45
N ASP A 88 7.31 14.91 -2.36
CA ASP A 88 7.00 15.84 -3.43
C ASP A 88 5.79 16.68 -3.01
N THR A 89 6.02 17.92 -2.60
CA THR A 89 4.95 18.81 -2.13
C THR A 89 4.03 19.30 -3.25
N GLU A 90 4.43 19.14 -4.52
CA GLU A 90 3.59 19.49 -5.67
C GLU A 90 2.75 18.31 -6.13
N LEU A 91 3.22 17.09 -5.87
CA LEU A 91 2.56 15.86 -6.29
C LEU A 91 2.49 14.82 -5.17
N THR A 92 1.53 15.06 -4.26
CA THR A 92 1.27 14.21 -3.10
C THR A 92 -0.23 14.07 -2.85
N ASN A 93 -0.64 12.91 -2.35
CA ASN A 93 -1.97 12.68 -1.78
C ASN A 93 -1.97 12.86 -0.25
N LEU A 94 -0.82 13.15 0.36
CA LEU A 94 -0.68 13.35 1.81
C LEU A 94 -1.10 14.76 2.21
N ASP A 95 -1.82 14.87 3.33
CA ASP A 95 -2.13 16.14 3.95
C ASP A 95 -1.12 16.48 5.04
N PHE A 96 -0.03 17.16 4.66
CA PHE A 96 1.02 17.59 5.60
C PHE A 96 0.56 18.64 6.63
N LYS A 97 -0.67 19.14 6.53
CA LYS A 97 -1.23 20.10 7.51
C LYS A 97 -1.90 19.42 8.70
N GLN A 98 -2.11 18.11 8.64
CA GLN A 98 -2.58 17.32 9.79
C GLN A 98 -1.63 17.51 10.98
N PRO A 99 -2.10 17.56 12.24
CA PRO A 99 -1.27 17.99 13.35
C PRO A 99 -0.14 17.00 13.72
N THR A 100 -0.32 15.71 13.43
CA THR A 100 0.62 14.65 13.80
C THR A 100 0.85 13.67 12.65
N LEU A 101 1.98 12.99 12.66
CA LEU A 101 2.33 12.04 11.59
C LEU A 101 1.32 10.91 11.42
N ASN A 102 0.71 10.43 12.51
CA ASN A 102 -0.25 9.33 12.39
C ASN A 102 -1.50 9.77 11.61
N LEU A 103 -1.87 11.05 11.69
CA LEU A 103 -2.98 11.62 10.94
C LEU A 103 -2.61 11.87 9.47
N VAL A 104 -1.37 12.29 9.19
CA VAL A 104 -0.85 12.39 7.81
C VAL A 104 -0.92 11.03 7.10
N PHE A 105 -0.55 9.95 7.80
CA PHE A 105 -0.48 8.59 7.26
C PHE A 105 -1.62 7.67 7.68
N MET A 106 -2.75 8.21 8.17
CA MET A 106 -3.84 7.39 8.73
C MET A 106 -4.32 6.31 7.74
N ASP A 107 -4.41 6.65 6.46
CA ASP A 107 -4.80 5.70 5.41
C ASP A 107 -3.77 4.59 5.19
N TYR A 108 -2.48 4.82 5.48
CA TYR A 108 -1.46 3.78 5.35
C TYR A 108 -1.65 2.68 6.39
N PHE A 109 -1.89 3.06 7.65
CA PHE A 109 -2.17 2.13 8.73
C PHE A 109 -3.43 1.31 8.44
N ARG A 110 -4.52 1.99 8.05
CA ARG A 110 -5.79 1.33 7.72
C ARG A 110 -5.66 0.36 6.55
N ARG A 111 -5.10 0.80 5.42
CA ARG A 111 -4.96 -0.03 4.21
C ARG A 111 -3.98 -1.19 4.40
N PHE A 112 -3.01 -1.08 5.30
CA PHE A 112 -2.19 -2.22 5.69
C PHE A 112 -3.04 -3.31 6.36
N ILE A 113 -3.91 -2.93 7.31
CA ILE A 113 -4.85 -3.87 7.94
C ILE A 113 -5.76 -4.51 6.90
N ASP A 114 -6.31 -3.71 5.98
CA ASP A 114 -7.19 -4.22 4.93
C ASP A 114 -6.46 -5.23 4.01
N ALA A 115 -5.23 -4.91 3.56
CA ALA A 115 -4.42 -5.82 2.75
C ALA A 115 -4.09 -7.13 3.49
N LYS A 116 -3.73 -7.03 4.77
CA LYS A 116 -3.46 -8.19 5.64
C LYS A 116 -4.71 -9.06 5.81
N GLU A 117 -5.87 -8.48 6.09
CA GLU A 117 -7.12 -9.24 6.23
C GLU A 117 -7.58 -9.84 4.90
N SER A 118 -7.37 -9.16 3.77
CA SER A 118 -7.63 -9.72 2.44
C SER A 118 -6.72 -10.93 2.14
N ALA A 119 -5.44 -10.87 2.50
CA ALA A 119 -4.51 -11.99 2.38
C ALA A 119 -4.93 -13.20 3.24
N LYS A 120 -5.41 -12.97 4.48
CA LYS A 120 -5.95 -14.01 5.35
C LYS A 120 -7.22 -14.63 4.75
N SER A 121 -8.18 -13.82 4.35
CA SER A 121 -9.43 -14.28 3.71
C SER A 121 -9.17 -15.10 2.45
N PHE A 122 -8.20 -14.69 1.64
CA PHE A 122 -7.79 -15.44 0.45
C PHE A 122 -7.19 -16.80 0.82
N LEU A 123 -6.32 -16.85 1.83
CA LEU A 123 -5.78 -18.11 2.34
C LEU A 123 -6.90 -19.01 2.90
N ASP A 124 -7.85 -18.46 3.65
CA ASP A 124 -8.94 -19.25 4.24
C ASP A 124 -9.86 -19.85 3.17
N THR A 125 -10.12 -19.09 2.10
CA THR A 125 -11.00 -19.49 1.00
C THR A 125 -10.31 -20.47 0.05
N PHE A 126 -9.11 -20.13 -0.40
CA PHE A 126 -8.42 -20.84 -1.50
C PHE A 126 -7.31 -21.77 -1.01
N LYS A 127 -7.00 -21.78 0.29
CA LYS A 127 -5.90 -22.54 0.91
C LYS A 127 -4.52 -22.25 0.30
N ILE A 128 -4.38 -21.08 -0.31
CA ILE A 128 -3.15 -20.58 -0.92
C ILE A 128 -2.85 -19.22 -0.32
N TYR A 129 -1.65 -19.05 0.22
CA TYR A 129 -1.24 -17.76 0.76
C TYR A 129 -0.83 -16.81 -0.38
N GLN A 130 -1.51 -15.66 -0.47
CA GLN A 130 -1.08 -14.56 -1.32
C GLN A 130 -0.39 -13.50 -0.46
N PRO A 131 0.88 -13.16 -0.74
CA PRO A 131 1.67 -12.32 0.14
C PRO A 131 1.23 -10.86 0.12
N VAL A 132 1.36 -10.21 1.27
CA VAL A 132 1.19 -8.75 1.40
C VAL A 132 2.46 -8.06 0.93
N LYS A 133 2.34 -7.15 -0.04
CA LYS A 133 3.47 -6.45 -0.66
C LYS A 133 3.04 -5.13 -1.30
N ILE A 134 4.01 -4.29 -1.63
CA ILE A 134 3.78 -3.02 -2.33
C ILE A 134 3.80 -3.27 -3.85
N VAL A 135 2.82 -2.72 -4.58
CA VAL A 135 2.70 -2.87 -6.05
C VAL A 135 2.32 -1.55 -6.72
N ILE A 136 2.52 -1.47 -8.03
CA ILE A 136 1.90 -0.42 -8.87
C ILE A 136 0.39 -0.69 -8.94
N SER A 137 -0.44 0.31 -8.64
CA SER A 137 -1.91 0.18 -8.62
C SER A 137 -2.60 0.56 -9.93
N ASP A 138 -1.91 1.21 -10.86
CA ASP A 138 -2.49 1.58 -12.16
C ASP A 138 -2.91 0.34 -12.97
N LEU A 139 -4.18 0.25 -13.38
CA LEU A 139 -4.72 -0.84 -14.22
C LEU A 139 -5.54 -0.29 -15.40
N PRO A 140 -4.94 0.11 -16.53
CA PRO A 140 -5.68 0.75 -17.62
C PRO A 140 -6.53 -0.25 -18.45
N TRP A 141 -5.90 -1.26 -19.03
CA TRP A 141 -6.55 -2.13 -20.03
C TRP A 141 -7.45 -3.22 -19.46
N PHE A 142 -7.14 -3.68 -18.25
CA PHE A 142 -8.01 -4.62 -17.53
C PHE A 142 -9.36 -3.99 -17.21
N ILE A 143 -9.38 -2.68 -16.94
CA ILE A 143 -10.62 -1.95 -16.72
C ILE A 143 -11.41 -1.86 -18.02
N ASP A 144 -10.75 -1.54 -19.13
CA ASP A 144 -11.44 -1.40 -20.41
C ASP A 144 -12.13 -2.71 -20.84
N ASP A 145 -11.47 -3.85 -20.70
CA ASP A 145 -12.08 -5.14 -21.04
C ASP A 145 -13.05 -5.64 -19.96
N LYS A 146 -12.80 -5.40 -18.67
CA LYS A 146 -13.77 -5.71 -17.60
C LYS A 146 -15.08 -4.93 -17.77
N ASN A 147 -15.02 -3.73 -18.34
CA ASN A 147 -16.16 -2.82 -18.51
C ASN A 147 -16.87 -2.93 -19.85
N ARG A 148 -16.39 -3.79 -20.74
CA ARG A 148 -16.99 -3.90 -22.06
C ARG A 148 -18.37 -4.58 -21.96
N PRO A 149 -19.44 -3.99 -22.53
CA PRO A 149 -20.79 -4.55 -22.43
C PRO A 149 -20.85 -5.95 -23.02
N LEU A 150 -21.53 -6.87 -22.32
CA LEU A 150 -21.66 -8.26 -22.77
C LEU A 150 -22.36 -8.35 -24.12
N GLU A 151 -23.30 -7.44 -24.41
CA GLU A 151 -23.99 -7.38 -25.70
C GLU A 151 -23.04 -7.04 -26.85
N GLN A 152 -21.93 -6.34 -26.57
CA GLN A 152 -20.89 -6.13 -27.58
C GLN A 152 -20.17 -7.44 -27.87
N TYR A 153 -19.93 -8.28 -26.85
CA TYR A 153 -19.37 -9.62 -27.04
C TYR A 153 -20.34 -10.52 -27.79
N ASP A 154 -21.63 -10.46 -27.44
CA ASP A 154 -22.67 -11.25 -28.09
C ASP A 154 -22.94 -10.80 -29.53
N ALA A 155 -22.61 -9.56 -29.89
CA ALA A 155 -22.77 -9.00 -31.23
C ALA A 155 -21.56 -9.21 -32.16
N LEU A 156 -20.53 -9.94 -31.74
CA LEU A 156 -19.39 -10.28 -32.60
C LEU A 156 -19.83 -11.24 -33.71
N ASP A 157 -19.62 -10.85 -34.97
CA ASP A 157 -19.85 -11.72 -36.12
C ASP A 157 -18.87 -12.90 -36.15
N PRO A 158 -19.17 -14.01 -36.89
CA PRO A 158 -18.29 -15.17 -36.95
C PRO A 158 -16.87 -14.88 -37.46
N ASP A 159 -16.73 -13.84 -38.28
CA ASP A 159 -15.46 -13.42 -38.89
C ASP A 159 -14.80 -12.23 -38.14
N ASP A 160 -15.42 -11.72 -37.06
CA ASP A 160 -14.93 -10.57 -36.30
C ASP A 160 -13.80 -10.96 -35.33
N PRO A 161 -12.73 -10.14 -35.20
CA PRO A 161 -11.72 -10.39 -34.18
C PRO A 161 -12.25 -10.06 -32.77
N PRO A 162 -11.90 -10.80 -31.71
CA PRO A 162 -12.31 -10.52 -30.33
C PRO A 162 -11.75 -9.19 -29.83
N PHE A 163 -12.42 -8.56 -28.87
CA PHE A 163 -12.12 -7.19 -28.44
C PHE A 163 -10.74 -6.91 -27.86
N TRP A 164 -10.12 -7.88 -27.21
CA TRP A 164 -8.76 -7.75 -26.69
C TRP A 164 -7.68 -7.87 -27.80
N LEU A 165 -8.08 -8.19 -29.05
CA LEU A 165 -7.24 -8.18 -30.27
C LEU A 165 -7.46 -6.94 -31.15
N ARG A 166 -8.30 -6.01 -30.69
CA ARG A 166 -8.62 -4.76 -31.40
C ARG A 166 -7.79 -3.59 -30.87
#